data_AF-A0A7C3JMS9-F1
#
_entry.id   AF-A0A7C3JMS9-F1
#
_cell.length_a   1.000
_cell.length_b   1.000
_cell.length_c   1.000
_cell.angle_alpha   90.00
_cell.angle_beta   90.00
_cell.angle_gamma   90.00
#
_symmetry.space_group_name_H-M   'P 1'
#
loop_
_entity.id
_entity.type
_entity.pdbx_description
1 polymer ?
#
loop_
_entity_poly.entity_id
_entity_poly.type
_entity_poly.pdbx_seq_one_letter_code
_entity_poly.pdbx_strand_id
1 'polypeptide(L)'
;MIEASGIPTLVIGTAYDIMNRVVPPRAAFVDHPVGRTFGPPGDRQRHRAVLARALDEFSKFVRPGEIRDLGCNWSPDGSRAWETELRAEMLHER
;
A
#
# COMPACT_ATOMS: atom_id res chain seq x y z
N MET A 1 0.98 -1.42 24.80
CA MET A 1 0.24 -1.17 23.55
C MET A 1 0.93 0.01 22.86
N ILE A 2 1.40 -0.13 21.61
CA ILE A 2 2.33 0.83 20.95
C ILE A 2 1.76 2.27 20.88
N GLU A 3 0.51 2.41 20.43
CA GLU A 3 -0.17 3.72 20.30
C GLU A 3 -0.35 4.44 21.64
N ALA A 4 -0.71 3.69 22.70
CA ALA A 4 -0.88 4.25 24.03
C ALA A 4 0.44 4.79 24.63
N SER A 5 1.58 4.38 24.08
CA SER A 5 2.91 4.89 24.44
C SER A 5 3.33 6.11 23.60
N GLY A 6 2.42 6.67 22.80
CA GLY A 6 2.69 7.86 21.98
C GLY A 6 3.40 7.58 20.65
N ILE A 7 3.50 6.31 20.24
CA ILE A 7 4.11 5.94 18.96
C ILE A 7 3.00 5.75 17.92
N PRO A 8 2.89 6.63 16.91
CA PRO A 8 1.87 6.51 15.88
C PRO A 8 2.14 5.32 14.95
N THR A 9 1.11 4.57 14.61
CA THR A 9 1.15 3.41 13.69
C THR A 9 0.28 3.66 12.47
N LEU A 10 0.66 3.05 11.35
CA LEU A 10 -0.07 3.10 10.09
C LEU A 10 0.19 1.80 9.31
N VAL A 11 -0.85 1.25 8.71
CA VAL A 11 -0.76 0.08 7.82
C VAL A 11 -0.71 0.55 6.37
N ILE A 12 0.30 0.13 5.61
CA ILE A 12 0.33 0.30 4.15
C ILE A 12 -0.11 -1.03 3.52
N GLY A 13 -1.16 -1.03 2.71
CA GLY A 13 -1.75 -2.26 2.17
C GLY A 13 -2.33 -2.12 0.77
N THR A 14 -2.55 -3.27 0.13
CA THR A 14 -3.06 -3.36 -1.25
C THR A 14 -4.47 -3.94 -1.36
N ALA A 15 -5.03 -4.44 -0.26
CA ALA A 15 -6.35 -5.08 -0.22
C ALA A 15 -7.35 -4.15 0.49
N TYR A 16 -7.93 -3.21 -0.28
CA TYR A 16 -8.81 -2.17 0.28
C TYR A 16 -10.00 -2.75 1.05
N ASP A 17 -10.62 -3.81 0.52
CA ASP A 17 -11.75 -4.51 1.12
C ASP A 17 -11.39 -5.14 2.48
N ILE A 18 -10.22 -5.77 2.58
CA ILE A 18 -9.69 -6.32 3.83
C ILE A 18 -9.41 -5.20 4.82
N MET A 19 -8.74 -4.13 4.39
CA MET A 19 -8.42 -2.97 5.24
C MET A 19 -9.69 -2.34 5.82
N ASN A 20 -10.73 -2.19 4.99
CA ASN A 20 -12.03 -1.67 5.42
C ASN A 20 -12.74 -2.59 6.42
N ARG A 21 -12.51 -3.91 6.35
CA ARG A 21 -13.11 -4.88 7.26
C ARG A 21 -12.38 -5.01 8.60
N VAL A 22 -11.05 -4.88 8.62
CA VAL A 22 -10.24 -5.01 9.85
C VAL A 22 -10.08 -3.70 10.61
N VAL A 23 -10.36 -2.56 9.96
CA VAL A 23 -10.42 -1.22 10.56
C VAL A 23 -9.15 -0.87 11.36
N PRO A 24 -7.98 -0.77 10.69
CA PRO A 24 -6.74 -0.42 11.38
C PRO A 24 -6.81 1.01 11.94
N PRO A 25 -5.97 1.37 12.95
CA PRO A 25 -5.95 2.72 13.51
C PRO A 25 -5.77 3.80 12.44
N ARG A 26 -4.92 3.53 11.44
CA ARG A 26 -4.66 4.34 10.25
C ARG A 26 -4.26 3.43 9.10
N ALA A 27 -4.73 3.73 7.90
CA ALA A 27 -4.44 2.95 6.72
C ALA A 27 -4.07 3.83 5.53
N ALA A 28 -3.04 3.40 4.80
CA ALA A 28 -2.68 3.93 3.50
C ALA A 28 -2.83 2.83 2.44
N PHE A 29 -3.67 3.07 1.46
CA PHE A 29 -3.94 2.13 0.36
C PHE A 29 -3.04 2.44 -0.84
N VAL A 30 -2.53 1.39 -1.48
CA VAL A 30 -1.80 1.43 -2.75
C VAL A 30 -2.37 0.39 -3.72
N ASP A 31 -2.70 0.78 -4.95
CA ASP A 31 -3.22 -0.13 -5.98
C ASP A 31 -2.07 -0.84 -6.71
N HIS A 32 -1.37 -1.67 -5.93
CA HIS A 32 -0.31 -2.54 -6.37
C HIS A 32 -0.74 -4.02 -6.25
N PRO A 33 -0.08 -4.94 -6.96
CA PRO A 33 -0.25 -6.37 -6.78
C PRO A 33 -0.03 -6.76 -5.31
N VAL A 34 -0.83 -7.70 -4.82
CA VAL A 34 -0.64 -8.28 -3.48
C VAL A 34 0.76 -8.88 -3.36
N GLY A 35 1.45 -8.58 -2.26
CA GLY A 35 2.85 -8.97 -2.06
C GLY A 35 3.88 -8.01 -2.67
N ARG A 36 3.45 -7.03 -3.47
CA ARG A 36 4.31 -6.02 -4.09
C ARG A 36 3.95 -4.59 -3.67
N THR A 37 3.62 -4.41 -2.38
CA THR A 37 3.11 -3.14 -1.80
C THR A 37 3.98 -1.92 -2.13
N PHE A 38 5.30 -2.06 -2.20
CA PHE A 38 6.20 -0.93 -2.49
C PHE A 38 6.53 -0.75 -3.99
N GLY A 39 6.08 -1.66 -4.85
CA GLY A 39 6.39 -1.67 -6.28
C GLY A 39 7.28 -2.86 -6.70
N PRO A 40 7.83 -2.84 -7.92
CA PRO A 40 8.68 -3.91 -8.44
C PRO A 40 9.95 -4.16 -7.62
N PRO A 41 10.51 -5.38 -7.65
CA PRO A 41 11.81 -5.66 -7.06
C PRO A 41 12.91 -4.72 -7.60
N GLY A 42 13.79 -4.24 -6.72
CA GLY A 42 14.92 -3.39 -7.11
C GLY A 42 14.60 -1.91 -7.36
N ASP A 43 13.33 -1.51 -7.47
CA ASP A 43 12.94 -0.11 -7.69
C ASP A 43 12.97 0.72 -6.40
N ARG A 44 14.20 1.02 -5.95
CA ARG A 44 14.45 1.78 -4.71
C ARG A 44 13.86 3.19 -4.74
N GLN A 45 13.66 3.77 -5.93
CA GLN A 45 13.09 5.11 -6.04
C GLN A 45 11.60 5.05 -5.71
N ARG A 46 10.88 4.11 -6.32
CA ARG A 46 9.46 3.89 -6.07
C ARG A 46 9.18 3.43 -4.64
N HIS A 47 10.02 2.55 -4.08
CA HIS A 47 9.86 2.10 -2.69
C HIS A 47 9.90 3.29 -1.72
N ARG A 48 10.84 4.22 -1.91
CA ARG A 48 10.93 5.44 -1.11
C ARG A 48 9.75 6.38 -1.35
N ALA A 49 9.29 6.51 -2.59
CA ALA A 49 8.16 7.36 -2.92
C ALA A 49 6.87 6.90 -2.22
N VAL A 50 6.59 5.59 -2.22
CA VAL A 50 5.45 5.01 -1.49
C VAL A 50 5.57 5.27 0.01
N LEU A 51 6.75 5.01 0.60
CA LEU A 51 6.98 5.25 2.02
C LEU A 51 6.79 6.72 2.39
N ALA A 52 7.40 7.64 1.65
CA ALA A 52 7.30 9.07 1.89
C ALA A 52 5.84 9.56 1.83
N ARG A 53 5.08 9.15 0.81
CA ARG A 53 3.65 9.47 0.71
C ARG A 53 2.85 8.96 1.90
N ALA A 54 3.11 7.72 2.34
CA ALA A 54 2.43 7.17 3.52
C ALA A 54 2.75 7.96 4.79
N LEU A 55 4.02 8.38 4.97
CA LEU A 55 4.45 9.19 6.10
C LEU A 55 3.79 10.58 6.10
N ASP A 56 3.67 11.20 4.92
CA ASP A 56 3.03 12.51 4.75
C ASP A 56 1.53 12.51 5.10
N GLU A 57 0.87 11.35 5.12
CA GLU A 57 -0.54 11.24 5.50
C GLU A 57 -0.76 11.29 7.02
N PHE A 58 0.25 11.02 7.87
CA PHE A 58 0.06 10.91 9.33
C PHE A 58 -0.64 12.14 9.93
N SER A 59 -0.28 13.34 9.49
CA SER A 59 -0.85 14.60 10.00
C SER A 59 -2.27 14.90 9.49
N LYS A 60 -2.76 14.12 8.52
CA LYS A 60 -4.04 14.34 7.83
C LYS A 60 -5.16 13.42 8.34
N PHE A 61 -4.82 12.38 9.10
CA PHE A 61 -5.82 11.50 9.72
C PHE A 61 -6.52 12.20 10.87
N VAL A 62 -7.84 12.13 10.90
CA VAL A 62 -8.66 12.79 11.94
C VAL A 62 -9.43 11.80 12.80
N ARG A 63 -9.62 10.56 12.34
CA ARG A 63 -10.31 9.51 13.09
C ARG A 63 -9.74 8.11 12.81
N PRO A 64 -9.80 7.18 13.78
CA PRO A 64 -9.43 5.79 13.55
C PRO A 64 -10.24 5.13 12.43
N GLY A 65 -9.63 4.18 11.71
CA GLY A 65 -10.29 3.45 10.62
C GLY A 65 -10.30 4.18 9.29
N GLU A 66 -9.76 5.40 9.22
CA GLU A 66 -9.57 6.10 7.94
C GLU A 66 -8.56 5.37 7.05
N ILE A 67 -8.93 5.27 5.76
CA ILE A 67 -8.09 4.74 4.70
C ILE A 67 -7.80 5.89 3.74
N ARG A 68 -6.52 6.16 3.49
CA ARG A 68 -6.06 7.18 2.55
C ARG A 68 -5.49 6.49 1.32
N ASP A 69 -6.08 6.73 0.16
CA ASP A 69 -5.51 6.28 -1.12
C ASP A 69 -4.30 7.16 -1.46
N LEU A 70 -3.13 6.54 -1.63
CA LEU A 70 -1.89 7.26 -1.96
C LEU A 70 -1.77 7.60 -3.45
N GLY A 71 -2.67 7.10 -4.30
CA GLY A 71 -2.60 7.27 -5.75
C GLY A 71 -1.33 6.65 -6.36
N CYS A 72 -0.81 5.60 -5.73
CA CYS A 72 0.33 4.84 -6.21
C CYS A 72 -0.19 3.66 -7.06
N ASN A 73 -0.19 3.84 -8.38
CA ASN A 73 -0.66 2.84 -9.34
C ASN A 73 0.51 1.98 -9.82
N TRP A 74 0.30 0.68 -10.01
CA TRP A 74 1.32 -0.22 -10.57
C TRP A 74 1.88 0.30 -11.90
N SER A 75 0.98 0.59 -12.84
CA SER A 75 1.29 1.19 -14.13
C SER A 75 0.97 2.69 -14.12
N PRO A 76 1.82 3.56 -14.70
CA PRO A 76 1.57 5.01 -14.71
C PRO A 76 0.26 5.41 -15.40
N ASP A 77 -0.19 4.63 -16.38
CA ASP A 77 -1.43 4.81 -17.14
C ASP A 77 -2.66 4.18 -16.46
N GLY A 78 -2.49 3.56 -15.28
CA GLY A 78 -3.56 2.82 -14.59
C GLY A 78 -3.90 1.48 -15.24
N SER A 79 -3.14 1.03 -16.24
CA SER A 79 -3.37 -0.27 -16.89
C SER A 79 -3.24 -1.42 -15.89
N ARG A 80 -4.13 -2.41 -16.01
CA ARG A 80 -4.09 -3.66 -15.24
C ARG A 80 -3.48 -4.84 -16.01
N ALA A 81 -2.78 -4.57 -17.12
CA ALA A 81 -2.09 -5.61 -17.91
C ALA A 81 -1.08 -6.42 -17.08
N TRP A 82 -0.52 -5.80 -16.03
CA TRP A 82 0.36 -6.43 -15.07
C TRP A 82 -0.26 -7.66 -14.38
N GLU A 83 -1.58 -7.76 -14.29
CA GLU A 83 -2.22 -8.95 -13.71
C GLU A 83 -1.90 -10.20 -14.52
N THR A 84 -1.92 -10.10 -15.85
CA THR A 84 -1.61 -11.22 -16.74
C THR A 84 -0.12 -11.54 -16.69
N GLU A 85 0.73 -10.51 -16.70
CA GLU A 85 2.20 -10.65 -16.64
C GLU A 85 2.65 -11.33 -15.34
N LEU A 86 2.19 -10.84 -14.19
CA LEU A 86 2.56 -11.40 -12.89
C LEU A 86 1.98 -12.80 -12.68
N ARG A 87 0.77 -13.08 -13.19
CA ARG A 87 0.24 -14.44 -13.19
C ARG A 87 1.12 -15.39 -14.01
N ALA A 88 1.64 -14.95 -15.15
CA ALA A 88 2.55 -15.75 -15.97
C ALA A 88 3.91 -15.96 -15.29
N GLU A 89 4.46 -14.94 -14.62
CA GLU A 89 5.68 -15.01 -13.80
C GLU A 89 5.53 -16.07 -12.70
N MET A 90 4.46 -16.00 -11.91
CA MET A 90 4.17 -16.95 -10.82
C MET A 90 4.00 -18.39 -11.31
N LEU A 91 3.55 -18.59 -12.54
CA LEU A 91 3.40 -19.92 -13.15
C LEU A 91 4.70 -20.46 -13.75
N HIS A 92 5.64 -19.58 -14.12
CA HIS A 92 6.96 -19.96 -14.66
C HIS A 92 7.99 -20.28 -13.58
N GLU A 93 7.86 -19.72 -12.37
CA GLU A 93 8.74 -20.02 -11.22
C GLU A 93 8.41 -21.36 -10.53
N ARG A 94 7.81 -22.31 -11.25
CA ARG A 94 7.34 -23.60 -10.74
C ARG A 94 8.00 -24.80 -11.42
#